data_AF-A0A016V2U8-F1
#
_entry.id   AF-A0A016V2U8-F1
#
_cell.length_a   1.000
_cell.length_b   1.000
_cell.length_c   1.000
_cell.angle_alpha   90.00
_cell.angle_beta   90.00
_cell.angle_gamma   90.00
#
_symmetry.space_group_name_H-M   'P 1'
#
loop_
_entity.id
_entity.type
_entity.pdbx_description
1 polymer ?
#
loop_
_entity_poly.entity_id
_entity_poly.type
_entity_poly.pdbx_seq_one_letter_code
_entity_poly.pdbx_strand_id
1 'polypeptide(L)'
;MGPRRGSLAVCCTDSAGMQGRDTEESRATVPTLVYGHLELTIGDLLLVSHAPPIGSIHELWDLQITCVGQATVSKFIEVEKGKFRLEFTGDASHLSNKRNLRPF
;
A
#
# COMPACT_ATOMS: atom_id res chain seq x y z
N MET A 1 -10.60 23.34 14.66
CA MET A 1 -9.88 22.05 14.64
C MET A 1 -10.28 21.37 13.34
N GLY A 2 -9.39 21.35 12.34
CA GLY A 2 -9.73 20.87 10.99
C GLY A 2 -9.99 19.35 10.95
N PRO A 3 -10.67 18.84 9.92
CA PRO A 3 -10.91 17.40 9.78
C PRO A 3 -9.56 16.68 9.73
N ARG A 4 -9.36 15.70 10.63
CA ARG A 4 -8.16 14.85 10.62
C ARG A 4 -8.23 13.98 9.36
N ARG A 5 -7.36 14.27 8.39
CA ARG A 5 -7.19 13.45 7.18
C ARG A 5 -6.45 12.18 7.60
N GLY A 6 -7.06 11.01 7.46
CA GLY A 6 -6.37 9.74 7.69
C GLY A 6 -5.29 9.52 6.62
N SER A 7 -4.16 8.93 7.01
CA SER A 7 -3.19 8.42 6.05
C SER A 7 -3.05 6.90 6.15
N LEU A 8 -2.85 6.25 5.01
CA LEU A 8 -2.46 4.84 4.95
C LEU A 8 -1.00 4.75 4.54
N ALA A 9 -0.16 4.23 5.42
CA ALA A 9 1.16 3.75 5.07
C ALA A 9 1.07 2.25 4.76
N VAL A 10 1.73 1.82 3.69
CA VAL A 10 1.77 0.43 3.25
C VAL A 10 3.22 0.00 3.16
N CYS A 11 3.57 -1.10 3.82
CA CYS A 11 4.91 -1.65 3.84
C CYS A 11 4.91 -3.05 3.24
N CYS A 12 5.79 -3.26 2.26
CA CYS A 12 5.90 -4.54 1.55
C CYS A 12 6.95 -5.44 2.22
N THR A 13 6.57 -6.63 2.66
CA THR A 13 7.46 -7.56 3.39
C THR A 13 8.31 -8.42 2.48
N ASP A 14 7.90 -8.61 1.23
CA ASP A 14 8.64 -9.31 0.19
C ASP A 14 8.31 -8.73 -1.18
N SER A 15 9.17 -8.99 -2.14
CA SER A 15 8.91 -8.68 -3.54
C SER A 15 8.84 -10.00 -4.29
N ALA A 16 7.74 -10.72 -4.09
CA ALA A 16 7.43 -11.87 -4.91
C ALA A 16 6.84 -11.36 -6.24
N GLY A 17 7.28 -11.94 -7.36
CA GLY A 17 6.71 -11.63 -8.67
C GLY A 17 5.20 -11.87 -8.65
N MET A 18 4.42 -10.86 -9.03
CA MET A 18 2.96 -10.96 -9.12
C MET A 18 2.57 -11.98 -10.20
N GLN A 19 2.16 -13.18 -9.80
CA GLN A 19 1.65 -14.21 -10.70
C GLN A 19 0.11 -14.21 -10.68
N GLY A 20 -0.49 -14.42 -11.85
CA GLY A 20 -1.88 -14.05 -12.15
C GLY A 20 -2.95 -14.38 -11.10
N ARG A 21 -2.90 -15.57 -10.48
CA ARG A 21 -3.91 -15.98 -9.48
C ARG A 21 -3.85 -15.16 -8.19
N ASP A 22 -2.65 -14.90 -7.68
CA ASP A 22 -2.46 -14.15 -6.42
C ASP A 22 -2.89 -12.68 -6.59
N THR A 23 -2.66 -12.14 -7.79
CA THR A 23 -3.09 -10.78 -8.15
C THR A 23 -4.61 -10.67 -8.27
N GLU A 24 -5.27 -11.64 -8.92
CA GLU A 24 -6.74 -11.62 -9.07
C GLU A 24 -7.46 -11.75 -7.72
N GLU A 25 -7.00 -12.68 -6.87
CA GLU A 25 -7.55 -12.86 -5.52
C GLU A 25 -7.33 -11.61 -4.65
N SER A 26 -6.15 -11.01 -4.73
CA SER A 26 -5.84 -9.77 -4.03
C SER A 26 -6.72 -8.62 -4.52
N ARG A 27 -6.91 -8.46 -5.84
CA ARG A 27 -7.81 -7.45 -6.41
C ARG A 27 -9.25 -7.58 -5.93
N ALA A 28 -9.74 -8.80 -5.76
CA ALA A 28 -11.11 -9.05 -5.28
C ALA A 28 -11.26 -8.76 -3.77
N THR A 29 -10.25 -9.08 -2.96
CA THR A 29 -10.39 -9.10 -1.49
C THR A 29 -9.85 -7.84 -0.80
N VAL A 30 -8.74 -7.29 -1.30
CA VAL A 30 -8.03 -6.16 -0.69
C VAL A 30 -8.89 -4.90 -0.55
N PRO A 31 -9.70 -4.47 -1.55
CA PRO A 31 -10.51 -3.27 -1.40
C PRO A 31 -11.46 -3.34 -0.20
N THR A 32 -12.17 -4.46 -0.05
CA THR A 32 -13.12 -4.67 1.06
C THR A 32 -12.40 -4.63 2.41
N LEU A 33 -11.24 -5.29 2.51
CA LEU A 33 -10.47 -5.32 3.75
C LEU A 33 -9.94 -3.93 4.13
N VAL A 34 -9.39 -3.19 3.16
CA VAL A 34 -8.80 -1.87 3.38
C VAL A 34 -9.89 -0.85 3.75
N TYR A 35 -10.99 -0.78 3.00
CA TYR A 35 -12.09 0.13 3.34
C TYR A 35 -12.72 -0.23 4.70
N GLY A 36 -12.90 -1.51 5.01
CA GLY A 36 -13.39 -1.94 6.33
C GLY A 36 -12.48 -1.49 7.48
N HIS A 37 -11.16 -1.60 7.32
CA HIS A 37 -10.22 -1.13 8.35
C HIS A 37 -10.17 0.41 8.46
N LEU A 38 -10.27 1.11 7.33
CA LEU A 38 -10.31 2.57 7.31
C LEU A 38 -11.55 3.12 8.02
N GLU A 39 -12.71 2.47 7.89
CA GLU A 39 -13.93 2.87 8.59
C GLU A 39 -13.86 2.61 10.10
N LEU A 40 -13.11 1.61 10.53
CA LEU A 40 -12.95 1.23 11.95
C LEU A 40 -11.82 1.97 12.66
N THR A 41 -10.87 2.56 11.92
CA THR A 41 -9.66 3.16 12.49
C THR A 41 -9.79 4.68 12.60
N ILE A 42 -9.72 5.21 13.82
CA ILE A 42 -9.66 6.66 14.05
C ILE A 42 -8.18 7.10 14.04
N GLY A 43 -7.61 7.30 12.85
CA GLY A 43 -6.23 7.81 12.71
C GLY A 43 -5.49 7.30 11.48
N ASP A 44 -4.16 7.33 11.57
CA ASP A 44 -3.28 6.78 10.56
C ASP A 44 -3.22 5.25 10.66
N LEU A 45 -3.24 4.57 9.52
CA LEU A 45 -3.18 3.11 9.41
C LEU A 45 -1.85 2.71 8.78
N LEU A 46 -1.14 1.75 9.38
CA LEU A 46 0.02 1.10 8.77
C LEU A 46 -0.36 -0.34 8.41
N LEU A 47 -0.40 -0.64 7.12
CA LEU A 47 -0.58 -1.99 6.62
C LEU A 47 0.76 -2.61 6.26
N VAL A 48 1.05 -3.79 6.79
CA VAL A 48 2.26 -4.57 6.47
C VAL A 48 1.81 -5.86 5.79
N SER A 49 2.20 -6.07 4.54
CA SER A 49 1.78 -7.25 3.77
C SER A 49 2.75 -7.55 2.62
N HIS A 50 2.45 -8.55 1.81
CA HIS A 50 3.27 -9.07 0.72
C HIS A 50 3.04 -8.30 -0.59
N ALA A 51 3.89 -8.56 -1.59
CA ALA A 51 3.81 -7.86 -2.88
C ALA A 51 2.42 -7.86 -3.55
N PRO A 52 1.67 -8.98 -3.68
CA PRO A 52 0.39 -8.95 -4.42
C PRO A 52 -0.70 -8.09 -3.76
N PRO A 53 -0.89 -8.14 -2.42
CA PRO A 53 -1.78 -7.21 -1.74
C PRO A 53 -1.35 -5.74 -1.86
N ILE A 54 -0.04 -5.45 -1.73
CA ILE A 54 0.45 -4.07 -1.86
C ILE A 54 0.21 -3.55 -3.29
N GLY A 55 0.53 -4.36 -4.30
CA GLY A 55 0.27 -4.03 -5.70
C GLY A 55 -1.19 -3.74 -5.99
N SER A 56 -2.11 -4.48 -5.35
CA SER A 56 -3.55 -4.27 -5.47
C SER A 56 -4.03 -2.96 -4.82
N ILE A 57 -3.40 -2.52 -3.71
CA ILE A 57 -3.68 -1.21 -3.10
C ILE A 57 -3.19 -0.07 -3.99
N HIS A 58 -2.00 -0.22 -4.56
CA HIS A 58 -1.48 0.72 -5.55
C HIS A 58 -2.42 0.83 -6.75
N GLU A 59 -2.91 -0.29 -7.27
CA GLU A 59 -3.88 -0.26 -8.36
C GLU A 59 -5.20 0.40 -7.98
N LEU A 60 -5.70 0.16 -6.77
CA LEU A 60 -6.96 0.72 -6.28
C LEU A 60 -6.98 2.25 -6.27
N TRP A 61 -5.86 2.90 -5.91
CA TRP A 61 -5.82 4.35 -5.69
C TRP A 61 -4.88 5.14 -6.61
N ASP A 62 -3.84 4.51 -7.16
CA ASP A 62 -2.93 5.12 -8.14
C ASP A 62 -3.24 4.69 -9.58
N LEU A 63 -4.21 3.79 -9.78
CA LEU A 63 -4.59 3.22 -11.08
C LEU A 63 -3.44 2.54 -11.83
N GLN A 64 -2.37 2.20 -11.11
CA GLN A 64 -1.17 1.54 -11.63
C GLN A 64 -0.82 0.39 -10.70
N ILE A 65 -0.77 -0.82 -11.26
CA ILE A 65 -0.24 -1.96 -10.50
C ILE A 65 1.26 -1.75 -10.31
N THR A 66 1.68 -1.66 -9.05
CA THR A 66 3.07 -1.32 -8.72
C THR A 66 3.69 -2.43 -7.89
N CYS A 67 4.78 -3.02 -8.38
CA CYS A 67 5.67 -3.83 -7.54
C CYS A 67 6.62 -2.91 -6.79
N VAL A 68 6.59 -2.97 -5.46
CA VAL A 68 7.52 -2.22 -4.60
C VAL A 68 8.53 -3.17 -3.96
N GLY A 69 9.69 -2.63 -3.59
CA GLY A 69 10.78 -3.38 -2.98
C GLY A 69 10.45 -3.90 -1.58
N GLN A 70 11.14 -4.94 -1.15
CA GLN A 70 11.12 -5.45 0.20
C GLN A 70 11.49 -4.36 1.22
N ALA A 71 10.71 -4.31 2.30
CA ALA A 71 10.82 -3.35 3.40
C ALA A 71 10.76 -1.87 2.95
N THR A 72 10.17 -1.62 1.78
CA THR A 72 9.88 -0.26 1.31
C THR A 72 8.49 0.17 1.76
N VAL A 73 8.31 1.48 1.89
CA VAL A 73 7.05 2.07 2.37
C VAL A 73 6.46 2.98 1.30
N SER A 74 5.17 2.83 1.06
CA SER A 74 4.35 3.75 0.26
C SER A 74 3.35 4.43 1.18
N LYS A 75 3.00 5.69 0.90
CA LYS A 75 2.03 6.43 1.70
C LYS A 75 0.93 7.02 0.83
N PHE A 76 -0.30 6.79 1.24
CA PHE A 76 -1.51 7.38 0.68
C PHE A 76 -2.12 8.32 1.69
N ILE A 77 -2.57 9.48 1.21
CA ILE A 77 -3.27 10.47 2.02
C ILE A 77 -4.71 10.61 1.54
N GLU A 78 -5.66 10.60 2.48
CA GLU A 78 -7.05 10.87 2.15
C GLU A 78 -7.20 12.36 1.80
N VAL A 79 -7.58 12.65 0.55
CA VAL A 79 -7.81 14.02 0.07
C VAL A 79 -9.27 14.43 0.18
N GLU A 80 -10.17 13.47 -0.01
CA GLU A 80 -11.62 13.54 0.20
C GLU A 80 -12.07 12.18 0.75
N LYS A 81 -13.25 12.12 1.39
CA LYS A 81 -13.74 10.88 1.98
C LYS A 81 -13.73 9.73 0.97
N GLY A 82 -12.94 8.69 1.24
CA GLY A 82 -12.79 7.52 0.38
C GLY A 82 -11.93 7.73 -0.87
N LYS A 83 -11.33 8.92 -1.07
CA LYS A 83 -10.40 9.21 -2.15
C LYS A 83 -9.00 9.44 -1.60
N PHE A 84 -8.09 8.62 -2.07
CA PHE A 84 -6.70 8.62 -1.64
C PHE A 84 -5.79 9.10 -2.76
N ARG A 85 -4.73 9.81 -2.38
CA ARG A 85 -3.66 10.22 -3.27
C ARG A 85 -2.36 9.62 -2.77
N LEU A 86 -1.59 9.01 -3.67
CA LEU A 86 -0.23 8.57 -3.38
C LEU A 86 0.68 9.79 -3.13
N GLU A 87 1.30 9.83 -1.95
CA GLU A 87 2.25 10.89 -1.55
C GLU A 87 3.69 10.49 -1.87
N PHE A 88 4.06 9.25 -1.58
CA PHE A 88 5.32 8.64 -2.01
C PHE A 88 5.15 7.12 -2.15
N THR A 89 6.01 6.49 -2.95
CA THR A 89 6.00 5.05 -3.20
C THR A 89 7.39 4.46 -3.05
N GLY A 90 7.47 3.24 -2.52
CA GLY A 90 8.71 2.47 -2.48
C GLY A 90 9.86 3.15 -1.72
N ASP A 91 9.57 3.97 -0.71
CA ASP A 91 10.61 4.65 0.06
C ASP A 91 11.45 3.64 0.84
N ALA A 92 12.75 3.72 0.60
CA ALA A 92 13.78 2.91 1.23
C ALA A 92 14.76 3.79 2.02
N SER A 93 14.51 5.10 2.15
CA SER A 93 15.43 6.06 2.76
C SER A 93 15.84 5.63 4.17
N HIS A 94 14.91 5.09 4.95
CA HIS A 94 15.11 4.53 6.30
C HIS A 94 15.97 3.27 6.37
N LEU A 95 16.17 2.55 5.26
CA LEU A 95 16.97 1.32 5.26
C LEU A 95 18.46 1.66 5.27
N SER A 96 19.19 1.08 6.23
CA SER A 96 20.65 1.18 6.31
C SER A 96 21.35 0.49 5.13
N ASN A 97 20.72 -0.53 4.54
CA ASN A 97 21.22 -1.25 3.37
C ASN A 97 20.12 -1.34 2.29
N LYS A 98 20.43 -0.80 1.11
CA LYS A 98 19.51 -0.73 -0.05
C LYS A 98 19.92 -1.66 -1.20
N ARG A 99 20.91 -2.53 -1.00
CA ARG A 99 21.52 -3.32 -2.09
C ARG A 99 20.64 -4.45 -2.65
N ASN A 100 19.62 -4.90 -1.93
CA ASN A 100 18.80 -6.05 -2.32
C ASN A 100 17.33 -5.89 -1.94
N LEU A 101 16.67 -4.87 -2.50
CA LEU A 101 15.24 -4.62 -2.28
C LEU A 101 14.35 -5.54 -3.13
N ARG A 102 14.90 -6.24 -4.12
CA ARG A 102 14.22 -7.22 -4.99
C ARG A 102 12.91 -6.76 -5.66
N PRO A 103 12.71 -5.53 -6.15
CA PRO A 103 11.40 -5.07 -6.66
C PRO A 103 10.82 -5.87 -7.87
N PHE A 104 11.56 -6.86 -8.38
CA PHE A 104 11.19 -7.80 -9.43
C PHE A 104 11.80 -9.19 -9.16
#